data_AF-A0A2W7STK1-F1
#
_entry.id   AF-A0A2W7STK1-F1
#
_cell.length_a   1.000
_cell.length_b   1.000
_cell.length_c   1.000
_cell.angle_alpha   90.00
_cell.angle_beta   90.00
_cell.angle_gamma   90.00
#
_symmetry.space_group_name_H-M   'P 1'
#
loop_
_entity.id
_entity.type
_entity.pdbx_description
1 polymer ?
#
loop_
_entity_poly.entity_id
_entity_poly.type
_entity_poly.pdbx_seq_one_letter_code
_entity_poly.pdbx_strand_id
1 'polypeptide(L)'
;MNIRKIFKPFKTSNLLLLITLLIPAISYAQYQENIPKPSGPVDLSKTSNVVIFIVIPVVILIVYLIFRKRIIKVKKDKFDRMK
;
A
#
# COMPACT_ATOMS: atom_id res chain seq x y z
N MET A 1 22.73 -1.68 -29.87
CA MET A 1 21.71 -0.76 -29.32
C MET A 1 22.12 -0.39 -27.89
N ASN A 2 22.32 0.89 -27.58
CA ASN A 2 22.96 1.32 -26.31
C ASN A 2 21.90 1.51 -25.20
N ILE A 3 21.87 0.58 -24.24
CA ILE A 3 20.84 0.43 -23.19
C ILE A 3 20.76 1.66 -22.26
N ARG A 4 21.84 2.46 -22.20
CA ARG A 4 21.94 3.65 -21.33
C ARG A 4 20.97 4.79 -21.71
N LYS A 5 20.35 4.77 -22.89
CA LYS A 5 19.37 5.78 -23.31
C LYS A 5 17.95 5.53 -22.81
N ILE A 6 17.68 4.37 -22.19
CA ILE A 6 16.32 3.94 -21.81
C ILE A 6 15.89 4.56 -20.48
N PHE A 7 16.81 4.76 -19.54
CA PHE A 7 16.50 5.30 -18.20
C PHE A 7 16.81 6.80 -18.13
N LYS A 8 15.91 7.63 -18.65
CA LYS A 8 15.90 9.06 -18.31
C LYS A 8 15.30 9.23 -16.90
N PRO A 9 15.89 10.08 -16.04
CA PRO A 9 15.32 10.33 -14.72
C PRO A 9 13.93 10.94 -14.87
N PHE A 10 12.93 10.28 -14.29
CA PHE A 10 11.56 10.79 -14.26
C PHE A 10 11.55 12.06 -13.40
N LYS A 11 11.16 13.19 -14.00
CA LYS A 11 10.98 14.43 -13.23
C LYS A 11 9.87 14.25 -12.21
N THR A 12 10.00 14.85 -11.03
CA THR A 12 9.00 14.79 -9.96
C THR A 12 7.61 15.24 -10.43
N SER A 13 7.55 16.21 -11.34
CA SER A 13 6.31 16.66 -11.99
C SER A 13 5.61 15.56 -12.81
N ASN A 14 6.37 14.68 -13.47
CA ASN A 14 5.82 13.57 -14.24
C ASN A 14 5.27 12.47 -13.33
N LEU A 15 5.90 12.27 -12.16
CA LEU A 15 5.38 11.35 -11.14
C LEU A 15 4.07 11.88 -10.54
N LEU A 16 4.01 13.19 -10.24
CA LEU A 16 2.80 13.83 -9.72
C LEU A 16 1.66 13.70 -10.73
N LEU A 17 1.92 14.01 -12.00
CA LEU A 17 0.94 13.89 -13.09
C LEU A 17 0.41 12.46 -13.23
N LEU A 18 1.30 11.46 -13.16
CA LEU A 18 0.92 10.06 -13.24
C LEU A 18 0.01 9.65 -12.07
N ILE A 19 0.33 10.08 -10.84
CA ILE A 19 -0.50 9.80 -9.67
C ILE A 19 -1.89 10.43 -9.85
N THR A 20 -1.97 11.69 -10.26
CA THR A 20 -3.25 12.40 -10.45
C THR A 20 -4.11 11.75 -11.53
N LEU A 21 -3.49 11.25 -12.61
CA LEU A 21 -4.19 10.52 -13.69
C LEU A 21 -4.73 9.15 -13.26
N LEU A 22 -4.16 8.54 -12.22
CA LEU A 22 -4.59 7.22 -11.74
C LEU A 22 -5.72 7.29 -10.70
N ILE A 23 -5.96 8.45 -10.08
CA ILE A 23 -7.03 8.63 -9.07
C ILE A 23 -8.43 8.32 -9.63
N PRO A 24 -8.83 8.83 -10.83
CA PRO A 24 -10.16 8.55 -11.37
C PRO A 24 -10.39 7.06 -11.67
N ALA A 25 -9.35 6.36 -12.12
CA ALA A 25 -9.44 4.92 -12.43
C ALA A 25 -9.75 4.07 -11.19
N ILE A 26 -9.33 4.52 -10.00
CA ILE A 26 -9.64 3.87 -8.72
C ILE A 26 -11.10 4.19 -8.30
N SER A 27 -11.58 5.40 -8.55
CA SER A 27 -12.95 5.82 -8.19
C SER A 27 -14.03 5.14 -9.02
N TYR A 28 -13.80 4.87 -10.31
CA TYR A 28 -14.77 4.16 -11.17
C TYR A 28 -14.87 2.65 -10.91
N ALA A 29 -13.93 2.06 -10.16
CA ALA A 29 -13.95 0.64 -9.83
C ALA A 29 -14.88 0.27 -8.65
N GLN A 30 -15.54 1.24 -8.01
CA GLN A 30 -16.16 1.04 -6.69
C GLN A 30 -17.68 1.04 -6.64
N TYR A 31 -18.40 1.21 -7.75
CA TYR A 31 -19.86 1.10 -7.74
C TYR A 31 -20.35 0.04 -8.73
N GLN A 32 -20.61 -1.16 -8.22
CA GLN A 32 -21.29 -2.20 -8.98
C GLN A 32 -22.80 -1.96 -8.92
N GLU A 33 -23.33 -1.36 -9.97
CA GLU A 33 -24.77 -1.17 -10.14
C GLU A 33 -25.45 -2.54 -10.33
N ASN A 34 -26.59 -2.76 -9.68
CA ASN A 34 -27.42 -3.99 -9.76
C ASN A 34 -26.88 -5.26 -9.07
N ILE A 35 -25.80 -5.19 -8.28
CA ILE A 35 -25.43 -6.30 -7.39
C ILE A 35 -26.05 -6.06 -6.01
N PRO A 36 -26.76 -7.05 -5.42
CA PRO A 36 -27.27 -6.90 -4.06
C PRO A 36 -26.12 -6.56 -3.13
N LYS A 37 -26.21 -5.40 -2.49
CA LYS A 37 -25.23 -4.99 -1.49
C LYS A 37 -25.24 -6.02 -0.36
N PRO A 38 -24.09 -6.44 0.17
CA PRO A 38 -24.08 -7.23 1.39
C PRO A 38 -24.78 -6.40 2.47
N SER A 39 -25.99 -6.80 2.83
CA SER A 39 -26.83 -6.15 3.82
C SER A 39 -26.74 -6.93 5.13
N GLY A 40 -26.38 -6.23 6.21
CA GLY A 40 -26.23 -6.82 7.54
C GLY A 40 -24.79 -6.86 8.06
N PRO A 41 -24.60 -7.25 9.33
CA PRO A 41 -23.28 -7.36 9.94
C PRO A 41 -22.43 -8.43 9.24
N VAL A 42 -21.11 -8.22 9.23
CA VAL A 42 -20.16 -9.23 8.73
C VAL A 42 -20.25 -10.47 9.61
N ASP A 43 -20.62 -11.59 9.01
CA ASP A 43 -20.67 -12.89 9.69
C ASP A 43 -19.25 -13.45 9.88
N LEU A 44 -18.75 -13.41 11.13
CA LEU A 44 -17.42 -13.89 11.48
C LEU A 44 -17.37 -15.42 11.73
N SER A 45 -18.49 -16.14 11.62
CA SER A 45 -18.45 -17.61 11.65
C SER A 45 -17.81 -18.21 10.40
N LYS A 46 -17.82 -17.46 9.28
CA LYS A 46 -17.19 -17.86 8.03
C LYS A 46 -15.70 -17.59 8.06
N THR A 47 -14.90 -18.64 7.84
CA THR A 47 -13.43 -18.55 7.79
C THR A 47 -12.94 -17.48 6.81
N SER A 48 -13.58 -17.34 5.64
CA SER A 48 -13.22 -16.32 4.65
C SER A 48 -13.32 -14.90 5.22
N ASN A 49 -14.36 -14.60 5.98
CA ASN A 49 -14.58 -13.28 6.56
C ASN A 49 -13.56 -12.99 7.65
N VAL A 50 -13.25 -13.97 8.49
CA VAL A 50 -12.18 -13.85 9.50
C VAL A 50 -10.83 -13.56 8.82
N VAL A 51 -10.51 -14.27 7.74
CA VAL A 51 -9.24 -14.08 7.02
C VAL A 51 -9.14 -12.67 6.44
N ILE A 52 -10.19 -12.22 5.74
CA ILE A 52 -10.19 -10.93 5.04
C ILE A 52 -10.21 -9.75 6.03
N PHE A 53 -11.10 -9.79 7.02
CA PHE A 53 -11.36 -8.65 7.90
C PHE A 53 -10.49 -8.61 9.15
N ILE A 54 -9.81 -9.71 9.52
CA ILE A 54 -8.98 -9.77 10.74
C ILE A 54 -7.55 -10.19 10.40
N VAL A 55 -7.35 -11.35 9.78
CA VAL A 55 -6.02 -11.93 9.61
C VAL A 55 -5.14 -11.05 8.71
N ILE A 56 -5.62 -10.64 7.54
CA ILE A 56 -4.85 -9.80 6.62
C ILE A 56 -4.44 -8.47 7.29
N PRO A 57 -5.36 -7.69 7.90
CA PRO A 57 -4.98 -6.45 8.61
C PRO A 57 -3.94 -6.68 9.72
N VAL A 58 -4.08 -7.74 10.51
CA VAL A 58 -3.15 -8.05 11.60
C VAL A 58 -1.76 -8.41 11.08
N VAL A 59 -1.68 -9.22 10.01
CA VAL A 59 -0.41 -9.57 9.38
C VAL A 59 0.30 -8.33 8.83
N ILE A 60 -0.44 -7.44 8.15
CA ILE A 60 0.10 -6.16 7.66
C ILE A 60 0.66 -5.34 8.81
N LEU A 61 -0.08 -5.25 9.92
CA LEU A 61 0.36 -4.50 11.11
C LEU A 61 1.64 -5.08 11.72
N ILE A 62 1.73 -6.41 11.86
CA ILE A 62 2.91 -7.10 12.40
C ILE A 62 4.13 -6.81 11.51
N VAL A 63 3.99 -7.00 10.20
CA VAL A 63 5.06 -6.73 9.24
C VAL A 63 5.49 -5.26 9.34
N TYR A 64 4.55 -4.32 9.34
CA TYR A 64 4.82 -2.90 9.48
C TYR A 64 5.62 -2.58 10.75
N LEU A 65 5.26 -3.16 11.90
CA LEU A 65 5.95 -2.94 13.17
C LEU A 65 7.38 -3.49 13.16
N ILE A 66 7.62 -4.64 12.54
CA ILE A 66 8.96 -5.21 12.37
C ILE A 66 9.83 -4.28 11.52
N PHE A 67 9.31 -3.80 10.38
CA PHE A 67 10.02 -2.85 9.52
C PHE A 67 10.29 -1.52 10.24
N ARG A 68 9.32 -1.00 10.98
CA ARG A 68 9.45 0.24 11.75
C ARG A 68 10.60 0.17 12.75
N LYS A 69 10.73 -0.95 13.48
CA LYS A 69 11.84 -1.15 14.43
C LYS A 69 13.20 -1.13 13.75
N ARG A 70 13.34 -1.75 12.57
CA ARG A 70 14.61 -1.75 11.81
C ARG A 70 15.01 -0.35 11.37
N ILE A 71 14.06 0.44 10.85
CA ILE A 71 14.32 1.81 10.40
C ILE A 71 14.79 2.69 11.55
N ILE A 72 14.15 2.58 12.71
CA ILE A 72 14.54 3.34 13.92
C ILE A 72 15.97 2.98 14.34
N LYS A 73 16.31 1.69 14.34
CA LYS A 73 17.66 1.22 14.70
C LYS A 73 18.72 1.81 13.76
N VAL A 74 18.52 1.70 12.45
CA VAL A 74 19.46 2.23 11.44
C VAL A 74 19.62 3.74 11.58
N LYS A 75 18.55 4.47 11.89
CA LYS A 75 18.61 5.92 12.11
C LYS A 75 19.45 6.28 13.34
N LYS A 76 19.31 5.52 14.43
CA LYS A 76 20.12 5.72 15.65
C LYS A 76 21.60 5.44 15.41
N ASP A 77 21.92 4.30 14.78
CA ASP A 77 23.30 3.93 14.45
C ASP A 77 23.99 4.95 13.51
N LYS A 78 23.22 5.61 12.63
CA LYS A 78 23.74 6.68 11.79
C LYS A 78 24.03 7.97 12.59
N PHE A 79 23.16 8.33 13.53
CA PHE A 79 23.36 9.50 14.39
C PHE A 79 24.57 9.33 15.32
N ASP A 80 24.72 8.17 15.94
CA ASP A 80 25.83 7.86 16.84
C ASP A 80 27.19 7.85 16.13
N ARG A 81 27.23 7.57 14.81
CA ARG A 81 28.46 7.67 13.99
C ARG A 81 28.80 9.08 13.52
N MET A 82 27.87 10.02 13.60
CA MET A 82 28.09 11.42 13.20
C MET A 82 28.40 12.34 14.40
N LYS A 83 28.27 11.80 15.61
CA LYS A 83 28.66 12.46 16.87
C LYS A 83 30.06 12.03 17.25
#